data_AF-G4RFT8-F1
#
_entry.id   AF-G4RFT8-F1
#
_cell.length_a   1.000
_cell.length_b   1.000
_cell.length_c   1.000
_cell.angle_alpha   90.00
_cell.angle_beta   90.00
_cell.angle_gamma   90.00
#
_symmetry.space_group_name_H-M   'P 1'
#
loop_
_entity.id
_entity.type
_entity.pdbx_description
1 polymer ?
#
loop_
_entity_poly.entity_id
_entity_poly.type
_entity_poly.pdbx_seq_one_letter_code
_entity_poly.pdbx_strand_id
1 'polypeptide(L)'
;MDWLDEGNDSPWGNVESVEEIAPGIWWIETDYHGGVSLDEDRLSEVPQLWRDNLFAGDGWFEEDCDWVLAAALFPHAFPELSWAQIAEIFEDSFPEYDLPNPPDGERKQAA
;
A
#
# COMPACT_ATOMS: atom_id res chain seq x y z
N MET A 1 16.33 2.90 -0.98
CA MET A 1 16.23 2.38 -2.36
C MET A 1 16.73 3.43 -3.33
N ASP A 2 17.82 3.13 -4.05
CA ASP A 2 18.29 3.96 -5.15
C ASP A 2 17.75 3.32 -6.44
N TRP A 3 16.59 3.80 -6.90
CA TRP A 3 15.82 3.20 -8.01
C TRP A 3 16.55 3.22 -9.36
N LEU A 4 17.75 3.81 -9.44
CA LEU A 4 18.44 4.12 -10.69
C LEU A 4 19.66 3.25 -11.00
N ASP A 5 20.18 2.44 -10.08
CA ASP A 5 21.47 1.76 -10.33
C ASP A 5 21.36 0.30 -10.80
N GLU A 6 20.28 -0.44 -10.54
CA GLU A 6 20.17 -1.85 -10.95
C GLU A 6 18.75 -2.21 -11.44
N GLY A 7 18.30 -1.49 -12.47
CA GLY A 7 17.30 -1.89 -13.48
C GLY A 7 15.94 -2.40 -13.00
N ASN A 8 14.90 -1.55 -13.07
CA ASN A 8 13.50 -1.85 -13.43
C ASN A 8 12.83 -3.17 -12.97
N ASP A 9 13.34 -3.84 -11.93
CA ASP A 9 12.84 -5.13 -11.46
C ASP A 9 11.79 -4.89 -10.38
N SER A 10 10.55 -4.67 -10.83
CA SER A 10 9.38 -4.88 -10.00
C SER A 10 8.94 -6.35 -10.12
N PRO A 11 8.16 -6.89 -9.16
CA PRO A 11 7.55 -8.22 -9.30
C PRO A 11 6.61 -8.33 -10.51
N TRP A 12 6.20 -7.20 -11.09
CA TRP A 12 5.30 -7.10 -12.23
C TRP A 12 6.02 -6.91 -13.58
N GLY A 13 7.35 -6.92 -13.57
CA GLY A 13 8.18 -6.75 -14.75
C GLY A 13 8.65 -5.31 -14.94
N ASN A 14 8.77 -4.91 -16.20
CA ASN A 14 9.40 -3.65 -16.58
C ASN A 14 8.62 -2.44 -16.06
N VAL A 15 9.29 -1.62 -15.26
CA VAL A 15 8.73 -0.40 -14.70
C VAL A 15 8.61 0.68 -15.77
N GLU A 16 7.39 1.19 -15.95
CA GLU A 16 7.05 2.28 -16.86
C GLU A 16 7.01 3.63 -16.14
N SER A 17 6.50 3.65 -14.91
CA SER A 17 6.45 4.85 -14.07
C SER A 17 6.73 4.53 -12.60
N VAL A 18 7.35 5.50 -11.93
CA VAL A 18 7.58 5.50 -10.48
C VAL A 18 7.24 6.88 -9.95
N GLU A 19 6.31 6.94 -8.99
CA GLU A 19 5.97 8.16 -8.28
C GLU A 19 6.16 7.94 -6.76
N GLU A 20 6.96 8.79 -6.12
CA GLU A 20 7.00 8.83 -4.66
C GLU A 20 5.78 9.62 -4.14
N ILE A 21 4.71 8.91 -3.80
CA ILE A 21 3.44 9.49 -3.35
C ILE A 21 3.51 10.02 -1.91
N ALA A 22 4.43 9.48 -1.10
CA ALA A 22 4.79 9.97 0.21
C ALA A 22 6.21 9.51 0.59
N PRO A 23 6.88 10.12 1.58
CA PRO A 23 8.24 9.71 1.96
C PRO A 23 8.33 8.23 2.32
N GLY A 24 9.07 7.47 1.51
CA GLY A 24 9.26 6.02 1.68
C GLY A 24 8.16 5.15 1.08
N ILE A 25 7.23 5.73 0.30
CA ILE A 25 6.08 5.06 -0.30
C ILE A 25 6.02 5.43 -1.79
N TRP A 26 6.13 4.42 -2.65
CA TRP A 26 6.15 4.60 -4.10
C TRP A 26 4.96 3.91 -4.75
N TRP A 27 4.31 4.59 -5.68
CA TRP A 27 3.42 3.98 -6.66
C TRP A 27 4.24 3.59 -7.89
N ILE A 28 4.08 2.34 -8.32
CA ILE A 28 4.85 1.74 -9.40
C ILE A 28 3.86 1.23 -10.44
N GLU A 29 4.02 1.66 -11.69
CA GLU A 29 3.24 1.16 -12.82
C GLU A 29 4.16 0.39 -13.78
N THR A 30 3.67 -0.75 -14.28
CA THR A 30 4.33 -1.54 -15.33
C THR A 30 3.40 -1.75 -16.52
N ASP A 31 3.90 -2.41 -17.56
CA ASP A 31 3.13 -2.76 -18.76
C ASP A 31 1.88 -3.62 -18.50
N TYR A 32 1.79 -4.29 -17.33
CA TYR A 32 0.71 -5.25 -17.03
C TYR A 32 0.00 -4.96 -15.71
N HIS A 33 0.74 -4.77 -14.63
CA HIS A 33 0.21 -4.52 -13.27
C HIS A 33 0.94 -3.34 -12.62
N GLY A 34 0.56 -3.00 -11.40
CA GLY A 34 1.24 -2.02 -10.58
C GLY A 34 1.02 -2.27 -9.11
N GLY A 35 1.34 -1.25 -8.33
CA GLY A 35 1.03 -1.25 -6.91
C GLY A 35 1.95 -0.35 -6.12
N VAL A 36 2.08 -0.66 -4.84
CA VAL A 36 2.83 0.14 -3.86
C VAL A 36 4.09 -0.59 -3.46
N SER A 37 5.21 0.14 -3.40
CA SER A 37 6.43 -0.32 -2.75
C SER A 37 6.72 0.52 -1.52
N LEU A 38 7.17 -0.12 -0.45
CA LEU A 38 7.60 0.53 0.80
C LEU A 38 9.09 0.35 1.01
N ASP A 39 9.76 1.35 1.55
CA ASP A 39 11.14 1.18 2.02
C ASP A 39 11.18 0.39 3.33
N GLU A 40 12.40 0.07 3.77
CA GLU A 40 12.61 -0.70 5.00
C GLU A 40 11.98 -0.03 6.24
N ASP A 41 11.99 1.30 6.30
CA ASP A 41 11.43 2.04 7.43
C ASP A 41 9.90 1.90 7.44
N ARG A 42 9.22 2.14 6.32
CA ARG A 42 7.77 1.99 6.18
C ARG A 42 7.31 0.54 6.29
N LEU A 43 8.04 -0.38 5.69
CA LEU A 43 7.76 -1.81 5.76
C LEU A 43 7.82 -2.32 7.20
N SER A 44 8.70 -1.75 8.04
CA SER A 44 8.79 -2.10 9.46
C SER A 44 7.56 -1.72 10.28
N GLU A 45 6.77 -0.74 9.82
CA GLU A 45 5.50 -0.33 10.44
C GLU A 45 4.35 -1.29 10.09
N VAL A 46 4.50 -2.10 9.04
CA VAL A 46 3.49 -3.05 8.58
C VAL A 46 3.43 -4.25 9.54
N PRO A 47 2.24 -4.59 10.09
CA PRO A 47 2.07 -5.75 10.94
C PRO A 47 2.63 -7.01 10.30
N GLN A 48 3.37 -7.83 11.07
CA GLN A 48 3.98 -9.06 10.57
C GLN A 48 2.94 -9.98 9.91
N LEU A 49 1.74 -10.07 10.49
CA LEU A 49 0.63 -10.86 9.95
C LEU A 49 0.29 -10.45 8.50
N TRP A 50 0.36 -9.17 8.16
CA TRP A 50 0.08 -8.69 6.81
C TRP A 50 1.27 -8.94 5.88
N ARG A 51 2.50 -8.68 6.34
CA ARG A 51 3.73 -8.94 5.56
C ARG A 51 3.86 -10.40 5.13
N ASP A 52 3.46 -11.34 5.99
CA ASP A 52 3.52 -12.77 5.71
C ASP A 52 2.51 -13.24 4.65
N ASN A 53 1.53 -12.40 4.28
CA ASN A 53 0.43 -12.73 3.38
C ASN A 53 0.36 -11.83 2.12
N LEU A 54 1.39 -11.04 1.84
CA LEU A 54 1.44 -10.22 0.62
C LEU A 54 1.53 -11.12 -0.62
N PHE A 55 0.71 -10.84 -1.62
CA PHE A 55 0.65 -11.49 -2.92
C PHE A 55 1.97 -11.38 -3.68
N ALA A 56 2.54 -10.17 -3.73
CA ALA A 56 3.80 -9.89 -4.42
C ALA A 56 5.05 -10.13 -3.53
N GLY A 57 4.90 -10.09 -2.21
CA GLY A 57 5.98 -10.31 -1.25
C GLY A 57 6.96 -9.13 -1.10
N ASP A 58 7.93 -9.26 -0.19
CA ASP A 58 9.11 -8.38 -0.06
C ASP A 58 8.84 -6.85 -0.05
N GLY A 59 7.70 -6.43 0.51
CA GLY A 59 7.33 -5.01 0.60
C GLY A 59 6.62 -4.43 -0.62
N TRP A 60 6.19 -5.30 -1.54
CA TRP A 60 5.34 -4.97 -2.67
C TRP A 60 3.88 -5.30 -2.37
N PHE A 61 3.00 -4.34 -2.62
CA PHE A 61 1.57 -4.44 -2.41
C PHE A 61 0.88 -4.25 -3.75
N GLU A 62 0.28 -5.32 -4.27
CA GLU A 62 -0.26 -5.36 -5.62
C GLU A 62 -1.57 -4.55 -5.77
N GLU A 63 -1.75 -3.89 -6.90
CA GLU A 63 -2.84 -2.94 -7.20
C GLU A 63 -4.26 -3.56 -7.18
N ASP A 64 -4.40 -4.84 -7.53
CA ASP A 64 -5.70 -5.52 -7.52
C ASP A 64 -6.00 -6.19 -6.16
N CYS A 65 -4.99 -6.42 -5.33
CA CYS A 65 -5.10 -7.23 -4.11
C CYS A 65 -4.73 -6.46 -2.83
N ASP A 66 -3.47 -6.04 -2.67
CA ASP A 66 -2.90 -5.74 -1.35
C ASP A 66 -2.62 -4.26 -1.08
N TRP A 67 -2.67 -3.40 -2.11
CA TRP A 67 -2.36 -1.97 -1.97
C TRP A 67 -3.19 -1.28 -0.87
N VAL A 68 -4.41 -1.78 -0.61
CA VAL A 68 -5.30 -1.26 0.43
C VAL A 68 -4.72 -1.44 1.83
N LEU A 69 -3.83 -2.42 2.06
CA LEU A 69 -3.10 -2.56 3.32
C LEU A 69 -2.16 -1.36 3.55
N ALA A 70 -1.48 -0.90 2.49
CA ALA A 70 -0.65 0.29 2.54
C ALA A 70 -1.51 1.55 2.73
N ALA A 71 -2.67 1.65 2.05
CA ALA A 71 -3.59 2.77 2.23
C ALA A 71 -4.18 2.84 3.65
N ALA A 72 -4.48 1.69 4.26
CA ALA A 72 -4.99 1.62 5.64
C ALA A 72 -3.94 2.05 6.68
N LEU A 73 -2.64 1.77 6.45
CA LEU A 73 -1.55 2.18 7.34
C LEU A 73 -1.11 3.62 7.10
N PHE A 74 -1.10 4.05 5.84
CA PHE A 74 -0.57 5.34 5.40
C PHE A 74 -1.63 6.13 4.61
N PRO A 75 -2.81 6.43 5.19
CA PRO A 75 -3.91 7.07 4.45
C PRO A 75 -3.53 8.46 3.92
N HIS A 76 -2.57 9.13 4.54
CA HIS A 76 -2.05 10.42 4.07
C HIS A 76 -1.31 10.34 2.72
N ALA A 77 -0.85 9.16 2.32
CA ALA A 77 -0.25 8.92 1.01
C ALA A 77 -1.30 8.75 -0.11
N PHE A 78 -2.58 8.56 0.27
CA PHE A 78 -3.71 8.36 -0.64
C PHE A 78 -4.80 9.42 -0.41
N PRO A 79 -4.50 10.72 -0.64
CA PRO A 79 -5.40 11.82 -0.29
C PRO A 79 -6.69 11.86 -1.12
N GLU A 80 -6.77 11.09 -2.22
CA GLU A 80 -7.99 10.96 -3.03
C GLU A 80 -9.00 9.96 -2.45
N LEU A 81 -8.61 9.17 -1.45
CA LEU A 81 -9.46 8.20 -0.79
C LEU A 81 -9.88 8.71 0.59
N SER A 82 -11.18 8.64 0.88
CA SER A 82 -11.66 8.78 2.26
C SER A 82 -11.41 7.50 3.06
N TRP A 83 -11.30 7.63 4.38
CA TRP A 83 -11.23 6.44 5.26
C TRP A 83 -12.37 5.44 5.02
N ALA A 84 -13.56 5.92 4.70
CA ALA A 84 -14.71 5.05 4.43
C ALA A 84 -14.51 4.18 3.17
N GLN A 85 -13.85 4.72 2.13
CA GLN A 85 -13.52 3.95 0.93
C GLN A 85 -12.42 2.93 1.22
N ILE A 86 -11.38 3.33 1.95
CA ILE A 86 -10.30 2.43 2.37
C ILE A 86 -10.88 1.27 3.20
N ALA A 87 -11.77 1.57 4.16
CA ALA A 87 -12.43 0.57 4.97
C ALA A 87 -13.28 -0.40 4.14
N GLU A 88 -14.09 0.11 3.19
CA GLU A 88 -14.93 -0.72 2.32
C GLU A 88 -14.09 -1.69 1.48
N ILE A 89 -13.01 -1.20 0.84
CA ILE A 89 -12.11 -2.02 0.03
C ILE A 89 -11.39 -3.04 0.92
N PHE A 90 -10.89 -2.62 2.08
CA PHE A 90 -10.18 -3.50 3.01
C PHE A 90 -11.08 -4.63 3.51
N GLU A 91 -12.33 -4.33 3.89
CA GLU A 91 -13.29 -5.32 4.38
C GLU A 91 -13.67 -6.35 3.30
N ASP A 92 -13.72 -5.94 2.02
CA ASP A 92 -13.98 -6.83 0.89
C ASP A 92 -12.77 -7.72 0.55
N SER A 93 -11.57 -7.14 0.53
CA SER A 93 -10.33 -7.84 0.16
C SER A 93 -9.73 -8.69 1.30
N PHE A 94 -9.83 -8.21 2.54
CA PHE A 94 -9.21 -8.81 3.73
C PHE A 94 -10.19 -8.94 4.91
N PRO A 95 -11.34 -9.62 4.74
CA PRO A 95 -12.37 -9.76 5.78
C PRO A 95 -11.89 -10.48 7.05
N GLU A 96 -10.74 -11.16 6.98
CA GLU A 96 -10.12 -11.90 8.08
C GLU A 96 -9.16 -11.05 8.92
N TYR A 97 -8.83 -9.82 8.50
CA TYR A 97 -7.94 -8.91 9.21
C TYR A 97 -8.71 -7.79 9.90
N ASP A 98 -8.19 -7.36 11.05
CA ASP A 98 -8.71 -6.18 11.73
C ASP A 98 -8.17 -4.92 11.05
N LEU A 99 -9.08 -4.11 10.50
CA LEU A 99 -8.74 -2.77 10.00
C LEU A 99 -8.19 -1.92 11.17
N PRO A 100 -7.07 -1.18 10.98
CA PRO A 100 -6.55 -0.28 11.98
C PRO A 100 -7.57 0.83 12.31
N ASN A 101 -7.38 1.51 13.44
CA ASN A 101 -8.23 2.65 13.75
C ASN A 101 -7.99 3.77 12.73
N PRO A 102 -9.05 4.51 12.34
CA PRO A 102 -8.89 5.68 11.48
C PRO A 102 -7.92 6.69 12.10
N PRO A 103 -7.22 7.47 11.26
CA PRO A 103 -6.40 8.58 11.73
C PRO A 103 -7.24 9.59 12.53
N ASP A 104 -6.59 10.27 13.47
CA ASP A 104 -7.26 11.26 14.32
C ASP A 104 -7.87 12.38 13.46
N GLY A 105 -9.19 12.52 13.52
CA GLY A 105 -9.97 13.46 12.70
C GLY A 105 -10.97 12.79 11.74
N GLU A 106 -10.76 11.52 11.40
CA GLU A 106 -11.67 10.73 10.54
C GLU A 106 -12.58 9.76 11.31
N ARG A 107 -12.44 9.70 12.64
CA ARG A 107 -13.45 9.06 13.50
C ARG A 107 -14.79 9.74 13.25
N LYS A 108 -15.67 9.09 12.49
CA LYS A 108 -17.08 9.52 12.38
C LYS A 108 -17.58 9.75 13.80
N GLN A 109 -18.08 10.95 14.08
CA GLN A 109 -18.95 11.15 15.22
C GLN A 109 -20.08 10.14 15.05
N ALA A 110 -20.11 9.11 15.90
CA ALA A 110 -21.28 8.26 16.02
C ALA A 110 -22.42 9.17 16.48
N ALA A 111 -23.35 9.45 15.56
CA ALA A 111 -24.61 10.12 15.85
C ALA A 111 -25.66 9.07 16.25
#